data_AF-Q17XY5-F1
#
_entry.id   AF-Q17XY5-F1
#
_cell.length_a   1.000
_cell.length_b   1.000
_cell.length_c   1.000
_cell.angle_alpha   90.00
_cell.angle_beta   90.00
_cell.angle_gamma   90.00
#
_symmetry.space_group_name_H-M   'P 1'
#
loop_
_entity.id
_entity.type
_entity.pdbx_description
1 polymer ?
#
loop_
_entity_poly.entity_id
_entity_poly.type
_entity_poly.pdbx_seq_one_letter_code
_entity_poly.pdbx_strand_id
1 'polypeptide(L)'
;MKNILGEHYMGHKAVSAQMAFYGLAQALILETDFYKNKQKFLENFKEEELLNKSHFKQLGRFISEELIKNSRAKIIESNRLKEKLKIRNLKKFLKMNTSKELKNCVKT
;
A
#
# COMPACT_ATOMS: atom_id res chain seq x y z
N MET A 1 3.08 17.23 8.02
CA MET A 1 3.58 15.84 8.04
C MET A 1 5.05 15.71 7.60
N LYS A 2 5.47 16.29 6.47
CA LYS A 2 6.88 16.28 6.03
C LYS A 2 7.87 16.73 7.13
N ASN A 3 7.54 17.82 7.84
CA ASN A 3 8.39 18.34 8.93
C ASN A 3 8.52 17.38 10.12
N ILE A 4 7.59 16.43 10.29
CA ILE A 4 7.60 15.44 11.38
C ILE A 4 8.36 14.19 10.94
N LEU A 5 8.14 13.74 9.71
CA LEU A 5 8.69 12.48 9.19
C LEU A 5 10.04 12.62 8.48
N GLY A 6 10.48 13.84 8.17
CA GLY A 6 11.77 14.13 7.55
C GLY A 6 12.00 13.34 6.26
N GLU A 7 13.12 12.62 6.20
CA GLU A 7 13.53 11.80 5.05
C GLU A 7 12.62 10.58 4.81
N HIS A 8 11.90 10.13 5.83
CA HIS A 8 10.95 9.01 5.70
C HIS A 8 9.62 9.44 5.09
N TYR A 9 9.42 10.73 4.83
CA TYR A 9 8.22 11.22 4.17
C TYR A 9 8.24 10.92 2.66
N MET A 10 7.41 9.96 2.25
CA MET A 10 7.34 9.51 0.85
C MET A 10 6.33 10.29 -0.01
N GLY A 11 5.72 11.36 0.52
CA GLY A 11 4.76 12.20 -0.19
C GLY A 11 3.32 12.14 0.35
N HIS A 12 2.40 12.79 -0.37
CA HIS A 12 0.97 12.74 -0.08
C HIS A 12 0.16 12.77 -1.38
N LYS A 13 -1.10 12.33 -1.29
CA LYS A 13 -2.11 12.57 -2.31
C LYS A 13 -3.17 13.48 -1.71
N ALA A 14 -3.35 14.65 -2.28
CA ALA A 14 -4.37 15.59 -1.84
C ALA A 14 -5.71 15.25 -2.50
N VAL A 15 -6.79 15.36 -1.75
CA VAL A 15 -8.17 15.21 -2.25
C VAL A 15 -9.05 16.29 -1.62
N SER A 16 -10.19 16.57 -2.25
CA SER A 16 -11.14 17.54 -1.70
C SER A 16 -11.76 17.03 -0.40
N ALA A 17 -11.55 17.78 0.69
CA ALA A 17 -12.16 17.50 1.98
C ALA A 17 -13.69 17.62 1.93
N GLN A 18 -14.23 18.53 1.12
CA GLN A 18 -15.68 18.71 0.96
C GLN A 18 -16.34 17.46 0.36
N MET A 19 -15.74 16.89 -0.68
CA MET A 19 -16.25 15.63 -1.27
C MET A 19 -16.13 14.45 -0.31
N ALA A 20 -15.02 14.36 0.43
CA ALA A 20 -14.85 13.36 1.47
C ALA A 20 -15.94 13.50 2.55
N PHE A 21 -16.18 14.73 3.02
CA PHE A 21 -17.20 15.04 4.00
C PHE A 21 -18.60 14.66 3.50
N TYR A 22 -19.01 15.10 2.30
CA TYR A 22 -20.33 14.75 1.77
C TYR A 22 -20.49 13.25 1.49
N GLY A 23 -19.42 12.53 1.15
CA GLY A 23 -19.43 11.06 1.05
C GLY A 23 -19.70 10.38 2.40
N LEU A 24 -19.08 10.86 3.48
CA LEU A 24 -19.29 10.35 4.84
C LEU A 24 -20.62 10.77 5.47
N ALA A 25 -21.16 11.91 5.02
CA ALA A 25 -22.41 12.49 5.48
C ALA A 25 -23.64 11.74 4.94
N GLN A 26 -23.63 10.40 4.97
CA GLN A 26 -24.77 9.53 4.65
C GLN A 26 -25.80 9.50 5.79
N ALA A 27 -25.38 9.78 7.03
CA ALA A 27 -26.24 9.81 8.21
C ALA A 27 -26.71 11.23 8.58
N LEU A 28 -26.72 12.19 7.63
CA LEU A 28 -27.25 13.52 7.91
C LEU A 28 -28.75 13.42 8.20
N ILE A 29 -29.16 14.04 9.31
CA ILE A 29 -30.57 14.21 9.63
C ILE A 29 -31.21 15.00 8.49
N LEU A 30 -32.32 14.47 7.96
CA LEU A 30 -33.12 15.12 6.93
C LEU A 30 -33.50 16.54 7.40
N GLU A 31 -33.69 17.45 6.44
CA GLU A 31 -34.11 18.84 6.67
C GLU A 31 -33.09 19.78 7.33
N THR A 32 -31.95 19.28 7.81
CA THR A 32 -30.83 20.12 8.25
C THR A 32 -30.25 20.95 7.11
N ASP A 33 -29.67 22.11 7.43
CA ASP A 33 -29.00 22.95 6.43
C ASP A 33 -27.85 22.22 5.74
N PHE A 34 -27.16 21.32 6.45
CA PHE A 34 -26.14 20.45 5.86
C PHE A 34 -26.70 19.55 4.76
N TYR A 35 -27.85 18.91 5.00
CA TYR A 35 -28.50 18.07 4.00
C TYR A 35 -28.92 18.90 2.77
N LYS A 36 -29.56 20.06 2.99
CA LYS A 36 -29.98 20.97 1.91
C LYS A 36 -28.79 21.48 1.09
N ASN A 37 -27.70 21.86 1.76
CA ASN A 37 -26.49 22.35 1.10
C ASN A 37 -25.77 21.25 0.31
N LYS A 38 -25.73 20.02 0.83
CA LYS A 38 -25.20 18.86 0.10
C LYS A 38 -26.00 18.60 -1.17
N GLN A 39 -27.33 18.61 -1.11
CA GLN A 39 -28.17 18.39 -2.30
C GLN A 39 -27.95 19.47 -3.35
N LYS A 40 -28.04 20.76 -2.97
CA LYS A 40 -27.77 21.88 -3.88
C LYS A 40 -26.37 21.82 -4.50
N PHE A 41 -25.37 21.39 -3.75
CA PHE A 41 -24.03 21.22 -4.27
C PHE A 41 -23.98 20.11 -5.33
N LEU A 42 -24.57 18.95 -5.04
CA LEU A 42 -24.56 17.80 -5.96
C LEU A 42 -25.38 18.04 -7.24
N GLU A 43 -26.44 18.85 -7.18
CA GLU A 43 -27.24 19.25 -8.35
C GLU A 43 -26.41 19.99 -9.41
N ASN A 44 -25.36 20.71 -9.00
CA ASN A 44 -24.55 21.52 -9.90
C ASN A 44 -23.48 20.73 -10.68
N PHE A 45 -23.25 19.47 -10.33
CA PHE A 45 -22.15 18.70 -10.91
C PHE A 45 -22.56 17.29 -11.28
N LYS A 46 -22.00 16.79 -12.39
CA LYS A 46 -22.07 15.35 -12.70
C LYS A 46 -21.09 14.59 -11.82
N GLU A 47 -21.44 13.35 -11.46
CA GLU A 47 -20.61 12.50 -10.58
C GLU A 47 -19.17 12.35 -11.10
N GLU A 48 -19.01 12.09 -12.39
CA GLU A 48 -17.69 11.91 -12.98
C GLU A 48 -16.83 13.18 -12.89
N GLU A 49 -17.45 14.34 -13.06
CA GLU A 49 -16.80 15.63 -12.93
C GLU A 49 -16.32 15.86 -11.49
N LEU A 50 -17.16 15.53 -10.50
CA LEU A 50 -16.80 15.61 -9.09
C LEU A 50 -15.61 14.69 -8.78
N LEU A 51 -15.63 13.44 -9.22
CA LEU A 51 -14.53 12.49 -8.98
C LEU A 51 -13.20 12.94 -9.58
N ASN A 52 -13.25 13.63 -10.72
CA ASN A 52 -12.07 14.22 -11.35
C ASN A 52 -11.57 15.45 -10.59
N LYS A 53 -12.44 16.45 -10.35
CA LYS A 53 -12.08 17.71 -9.68
C LYS A 53 -11.63 17.51 -8.23
N SER A 54 -12.15 16.49 -7.56
CA SER A 54 -11.80 16.16 -6.17
C SER A 54 -10.58 15.26 -6.03
N HIS A 55 -9.94 14.89 -7.16
CA HIS A 55 -8.79 13.99 -7.23
C HIS A 55 -9.05 12.56 -6.73
N PHE A 56 -10.30 12.16 -6.55
CA PHE A 56 -10.63 10.80 -6.08
C PHE A 56 -10.35 9.72 -7.12
N LYS A 57 -10.45 10.00 -8.42
CA LYS A 57 -9.98 9.04 -9.45
C LYS A 57 -8.48 8.76 -9.32
N GLN A 58 -7.69 9.81 -9.08
CA GLN A 58 -6.25 9.70 -8.92
C GLN A 58 -5.90 8.96 -7.62
N LEU A 59 -6.63 9.24 -6.52
CA LEU A 59 -6.48 8.52 -5.26
C LEU A 59 -6.80 7.02 -5.41
N GLY A 60 -7.91 6.68 -6.08
CA GLY A 60 -8.29 5.29 -6.31
C GLY A 60 -7.25 4.52 -7.14
N ARG A 61 -6.72 5.16 -8.18
CA ARG A 61 -5.63 4.61 -8.99
C ARG A 61 -4.36 4.40 -8.17
N PHE A 62 -3.96 5.40 -7.37
CA PHE A 62 -2.81 5.29 -6.49
C PHE A 62 -2.94 4.11 -5.52
N ILE A 63 -4.08 3.97 -4.84
CA ILE A 63 -4.29 2.89 -3.88
C ILE A 63 -4.20 1.53 -4.57
N SER A 64 -4.92 1.35 -5.68
CA SER A 64 -5.00 0.06 -6.37
C SER A 64 -3.70 -0.32 -7.09
N GLU A 65 -3.07 0.62 -7.81
CA GLU A 65 -1.94 0.34 -8.68
C GLU A 65 -0.58 0.57 -8.02
N GLU A 66 -0.42 1.67 -7.30
CA GLU A 66 0.88 2.06 -6.74
C GLU A 66 1.11 1.54 -5.33
N LEU A 67 0.06 1.40 -4.53
CA LEU A 67 0.16 0.96 -3.13
C LEU A 67 -0.08 -0.56 -2.98
N ILE A 68 -1.24 -1.05 -3.41
CA ILE A 68 -1.63 -2.46 -3.21
C ILE A 68 -0.81 -3.40 -4.10
N LYS A 69 -0.76 -3.18 -5.42
CA LYS A 69 0.01 -4.06 -6.32
C LYS A 69 1.50 -4.07 -5.97
N ASN A 70 2.09 -2.91 -5.67
CA ASN A 70 3.49 -2.77 -5.29
C ASN A 70 3.81 -3.50 -3.98
N SER A 71 2.97 -3.36 -2.95
CA SER A 71 3.19 -4.05 -1.67
C SER A 71 3.18 -5.57 -1.84
N ARG A 72 2.24 -6.11 -2.62
CA ARG A 72 2.20 -7.54 -2.94
C ARG A 72 3.48 -8.02 -3.65
N ALA A 73 3.96 -7.27 -4.64
CA ALA A 73 5.20 -7.60 -5.35
C ALA A 73 6.41 -7.62 -4.38
N LYS A 74 6.55 -6.58 -3.53
CA LYS A 74 7.62 -6.49 -2.53
C LYS A 74 7.59 -7.62 -1.51
N ILE A 75 6.40 -8.04 -1.06
CA ILE A 75 6.25 -9.16 -0.13
C ILE A 75 6.73 -10.46 -0.78
N ILE A 76 6.31 -10.73 -2.02
CA ILE A 76 6.71 -11.93 -2.77
C ILE A 76 8.22 -11.95 -2.97
N GLU A 77 8.80 -10.83 -3.39
CA GLU A 77 10.25 -10.72 -3.60
C GLU A 77 11.04 -10.94 -2.30
N SER A 78 10.63 -10.27 -1.22
CA SER A 78 11.25 -10.44 0.11
C SER A 78 11.21 -11.90 0.58
N ASN A 79 10.07 -12.58 0.42
CA ASN A 79 9.93 -13.97 0.80
C ASN A 79 10.82 -14.89 -0.05
N ARG A 80 10.87 -14.67 -1.37
CA ARG A 80 11.76 -15.41 -2.28
C ARG A 80 13.24 -15.23 -1.90
N LEU A 81 13.65 -14.03 -1.51
CA LEU A 81 15.02 -13.76 -1.05
C LEU A 81 15.33 -14.51 0.25
N LYS A 82 14.40 -14.51 1.22
CA LYS A 82 14.53 -15.27 2.46
C LYS A 82 14.67 -16.77 2.21
N GLU A 83 13.84 -17.34 1.33
CA GLU A 83 13.92 -18.75 0.95
C GLU A 83 15.26 -19.09 0.27
N LYS A 84 15.69 -18.26 -0.68
CA LYS A 84 16.99 -18.42 -1.36
C LYS A 84 18.14 -18.42 -0.35
N LEU A 85 18.09 -17.55 0.66
CA LEU A 85 19.09 -17.49 1.72
C LEU A 85 19.09 -18.77 2.56
N LYS A 86 17.91 -19.27 2.96
CA LYS A 86 17.78 -20.55 3.70
C LYS A 86 18.39 -21.71 2.92
N ILE A 87 18.04 -21.86 1.63
CA ILE A 87 18.56 -22.92 0.76
C ILE A 87 20.09 -22.81 0.62
N ARG A 88 20.62 -21.60 0.45
CA ARG A 88 22.08 -21.37 0.37
C ARG A 88 22.78 -21.81 1.66
N ASN A 89 22.22 -21.48 2.82
CA ASN A 89 22.79 -21.85 4.10
C ASN A 89 22.76 -23.36 4.32
N LEU A 90 21.65 -24.02 3.96
CA LEU A 90 21.54 -25.48 4.00
C LEU A 90 22.59 -26.15 3.10
N LYS A 91 22.77 -25.66 1.86
CA LYS A 91 23.80 -26.17 0.94
C LYS A 91 25.21 -26.04 1.51
N LYS A 92 25.54 -24.90 2.14
CA LYS A 92 26.84 -24.69 2.80
C LYS A 92 27.03 -25.66 3.97
N PHE A 93 26.01 -25.83 4.81
CA PHE A 93 26.04 -26.75 5.95
C PHE A 93 26.29 -28.19 5.50
N LEU A 94 25.53 -28.67 4.50
CA LEU A 94 25.70 -30.01 3.95
C LEU A 94 27.10 -30.22 3.38
N LYS A 95 27.61 -29.28 2.57
CA LYS A 95 28.96 -29.35 1.99
C LYS A 95 30.06 -29.41 3.06
N MET A 96 29.90 -28.64 4.13
CA MET A 96 30.86 -28.64 5.24
C MET A 96 30.87 -29.98 5.98
N ASN A 97 29.68 -30.53 6.28
CA ASN A 97 29.57 -31.81 6.98
C ASN A 97 30.09 -32.97 6.12
N THR A 98 29.72 -33.06 4.84
CA THR A 98 30.23 -34.12 3.96
C THR A 98 31.75 -34.07 3.79
N SER A 99 32.32 -32.87 3.67
CA SER A 99 33.78 -32.69 3.61
C SER A 99 34.47 -33.12 4.91
N LYS A 100 33.82 -32.90 6.07
CA LYS A 100 34.33 -33.33 7.37
C LYS A 100 34.30 -34.85 7.50
N GLU A 101 33.18 -35.49 7.15
CA GLU A 101 33.05 -36.95 7.19
C GLU A 101 34.05 -37.64 6.25
N LEU A 102 34.20 -37.17 5.01
CA LEU A 102 35.19 -37.72 4.06
C LEU A 102 36.63 -37.62 4.58
N LYS A 103 36.99 -36.49 5.22
CA LYS A 103 38.31 -36.33 5.84
C LYS A 103 38.54 -37.30 7.00
N ASN A 104 37.49 -37.66 7.73
CA ASN A 104 37.58 -38.65 8.80
C ASN A 104 37.80 -40.05 8.21
N CYS A 105 37.07 -40.42 7.17
CA CYS A 105 37.20 -41.73 6.52
C CYS A 105 38.56 -41.98 5.85
N VAL A 106 39.21 -40.94 5.32
CA VAL A 106 40.53 -41.05 4.63
C VAL A 106 41.72 -41.06 5.62
N LYS A 107 41.51 -40.68 6.88
CA LYS A 107 42.56 -40.68 7.92
C LYS A 107 42.67 -41.99 8.71
N THR A 108 41.77 -42.93 8.45
CA THR A 108 41.81 -44.34 8.88
C THR A 108 42.43 -45.19 7.78
#